data_AF-A0A399NUB9-F1
#
_entry.id   AF-A0A399NUB9-F1
#
_cell.length_a   1.000
_cell.length_b   1.000
_cell.length_c   1.000
_cell.angle_alpha   90.00
_cell.angle_beta   90.00
_cell.angle_gamma   90.00
#
_symmetry.space_group_name_H-M   'P 1'
#
loop_
_entity.id
_entity.type
_entity.pdbx_description
1 polymer ?
#
loop_
_entity_poly.entity_id
_entity_poly.type
_entity_poly.pdbx_seq_one_letter_code
_entity_poly.pdbx_strand_id
1 'polypeptide(L)' 'MRIAMISEHASPLATLGGVDAGGQNVHVAALSAALADEGHTVTVYTRRDDASLPARVAFAPG' A
#
# COMPACT_ATOMS: atom_id res chain seq x y z
N MET A 1 -9.27 -11.40 8.90
CA MET A 1 -7.97 -11.95 9.37
C MET A 1 -6.95 -10.82 9.46
N ARG A 2 -5.73 -11.06 9.99
CA ARG A 2 -4.62 -10.09 9.90
C ARG A 2 -3.71 -10.49 8.76
N ILE A 3 -3.51 -9.59 7.79
CA ILE A 3 -2.72 -9.84 6.58
C ILE A 3 -1.55 -8.87 6.53
N ALA A 4 -0.35 -9.41 6.43
CA ALA A 4 0.86 -8.64 6.13
C ALA A 4 1.21 -8.82 4.64
N MET A 5 1.12 -7.75 3.88
CA MET A 5 1.48 -7.72 2.46
C MET A 5 2.84 -7.04 2.30
N ILE A 6 3.76 -7.67 1.59
CA ILE A 6 5.08 -7.09 1.30
C ILE A 6 5.08 -6.62 -0.16
N SER A 7 5.28 -5.33 -0.37
CA SER A 7 5.43 -4.72 -1.70
C SER A 7 6.56 -3.70 -1.65
N GLU A 8 7.80 -4.18 -1.78
CA GLU A 8 8.96 -3.36 -1.46
C GLU A 8 9.16 -2.18 -2.44
N HIS A 9 9.00 -2.39 -3.76
CA HIS A 9 9.10 -1.32 -4.77
C HIS A 9 7.75 -0.69 -5.16
N ALA A 10 6.64 -1.43 -5.10
CA ALA A 10 5.33 -0.98 -5.59
C ALA A 10 4.47 -0.46 -4.42
N SER A 11 4.83 0.71 -3.90
CA SER A 11 4.06 1.37 -2.83
C SER A 11 2.63 1.67 -3.29
N PRO A 12 1.59 1.32 -2.52
CA PRO A 12 0.20 1.70 -2.81
C PRO A 12 -0.05 3.20 -2.66
N LEU A 13 0.89 3.94 -2.06
CA LEU A 13 0.85 5.39 -1.89
C LEU A 13 1.56 6.15 -3.02
N ALA A 14 2.14 5.45 -3.99
CA ALA A 14 2.78 6.11 -5.13
C ALA A 14 1.74 6.96 -5.88
N THR A 15 2.08 8.23 -6.10
CA THR A 15 1.18 9.18 -6.76
C THR A 15 0.95 8.74 -8.20
N LEU A 16 -0.31 8.48 -8.58
CA LEU A 16 -0.69 8.13 -9.95
C LEU A 16 -0.07 9.12 -10.95
N GLY A 17 0.73 8.60 -11.90
CA GLY A 17 1.41 9.41 -12.92
C GLY A 17 2.84 9.85 -12.60
N GLY A 18 3.39 9.49 -11.45
CA GLY A 18 4.83 9.61 -11.16
C GLY A 18 5.66 8.54 -11.88
N VAL A 19 6.99 8.75 -11.95
CA VAL A 19 7.94 7.83 -12.63
C VAL A 19 7.88 6.39 -12.05
N ASP A 20 7.46 6.24 -10.79
CA ASP A 20 7.35 4.97 -10.07
C ASP A 20 5.91 4.46 -9.88
N ALA A 21 4.92 5.08 -10.53
CA ALA A 21 3.51 4.71 -10.42
C ALA A 21 3.07 3.83 -11.60
N GLY A 22 3.53 2.58 -11.58
CA GLY A 22 3.14 1.56 -12.55
C GLY A 22 1.85 0.82 -12.17
N GLY A 23 1.46 -0.16 -12.99
CA GLY A 23 0.27 -0.98 -12.73
C GLY A 23 0.33 -1.80 -11.43
N GLN A 24 1.54 -2.09 -10.91
CA GLN A 24 1.70 -2.83 -9.66
C GLN A 24 1.24 -2.03 -8.44
N ASN A 25 1.54 -0.73 -8.37
CA ASN A 25 1.12 0.14 -7.27
C ASN A 25 -0.41 0.19 -7.16
N VAL A 26 -1.07 0.34 -8.32
CA VAL A 26 -2.53 0.34 -8.45
C VAL A 26 -3.11 -1.01 -8.03
N HIS A 27 -2.47 -2.11 -8.45
CA HIS A 27 -2.91 -3.45 -8.08
C HIS A 27 -2.81 -3.69 -6.56
N VAL A 28 -1.70 -3.30 -5.93
CA VAL A 28 -1.51 -3.43 -4.47
C VAL A 28 -2.53 -2.58 -3.72
N ALA A 29 -2.78 -1.35 -4.17
CA ALA A 29 -3.82 -0.48 -3.63
C ALA A 29 -5.21 -1.13 -3.72
N ALA A 30 -5.60 -1.61 -4.90
CA ALA A 30 -6.92 -2.21 -5.12
C ALA A 30 -7.11 -3.52 -4.34
N LEU A 31 -6.10 -4.40 -4.33
CA LEU A 31 -6.16 -5.68 -3.63
C LEU A 31 -6.25 -5.48 -2.11
N SER A 32 -5.43 -4.57 -1.55
CA SER A 32 -5.46 -4.29 -0.12
C SER A 32 -6.78 -3.67 0.33
N ALA A 33 -7.37 -2.78 -0.47
CA ALA A 33 -8.70 -2.22 -0.22
C ALA A 33 -9.80 -3.29 -0.26
N ALA A 34 -9.80 -4.15 -1.29
CA ALA A 34 -10.79 -5.23 -1.41
C ALA A 34 -10.77 -6.20 -0.21
N LEU A 35 -9.56 -6.56 0.26
CA LEU A 35 -9.41 -7.40 1.45
C LEU A 35 -9.89 -6.69 2.73
N ALA A 36 -9.69 -5.37 2.83
CA ALA A 36 -10.21 -4.58 3.93
C ALA A 36 -11.74 -4.51 3.93
N ASP A 37 -12.36 -4.34 2.75
CA ASP A 37 -13.82 -4.36 2.58
C ASP A 37 -14.44 -5.72 2.96
N GLU A 38 -13.69 -6.82 2.80
CA GLU A 38 -14.06 -8.16 3.29
C GLU A 38 -13.83 -8.35 4.82
N GLY A 39 -13.49 -7.30 5.55
CA GLY A 39 -13.33 -7.30 7.01
C GLY A 39 -11.97 -7.83 7.47
N HIS A 40 -10.93 -7.72 6.65
CA HIS A 40 -9.57 -8.08 7.04
C HIS A 40 -8.75 -6.85 7.41
N THR A 41 -7.93 -6.97 8.46
CA THR A 41 -6.93 -5.94 8.78
C THR A 41 -5.69 -6.18 7.91
N VAL A 42 -5.45 -5.28 6.96
CA VAL A 42 -4.31 -5.38 6.03
C VAL A 42 -3.24 -4.35 6.39
N THR A 43 -1.98 -4.77 6.45
CA THR A 43 -0.82 -3.87 6.52
C THR A 43 0.09 -4.12 5.32
N VAL A 44 0.27 -3.10 4.49
CA VAL A 44 1.20 -3.15 3.37
C VAL A 44 2.54 -2.57 3.83
N TYR A 45 3.56 -3.40 3.83
CA TYR A 45 4.94 -2.99 4.03
C TYR A 45 5.56 -2.68 2.68
N THR A 46 6.06 -1.46 2.56
CA THR A 46 6.81 -0.99 1.39
C THR A 46 8.10 -0.33 1.85
N ARG A 47 9.05 -0.14 0.93
CA ARG A 47 10.29 0.56 1.26
C ARG A 47 9.99 2.01 1.60
N ARG A 48 10.57 2.50 2.70
CA ARG A 48 10.70 3.92 2.96
C ARG A 48 12.02 4.39 2.36
N ASP A 49 11.95 5.08 1.24
CA ASP A 49 13.09 5.58 0.46
C ASP A 49 13.61 6.94 0.94
N ASP A 50 12.77 7.72 1.63
CA ASP A 50 13.14 8.97 2.30
C ASP A 50 12.84 8.90 3.81
N ALA A 51 13.84 9.22 4.64
CA ALA A 51 13.73 9.21 6.10
C ALA A 51 12.74 10.25 6.67
N SER A 52 12.40 11.28 5.90
CA SER A 52 11.41 12.30 6.25
C SER A 52 9.97 11.81 6.11
N LEU A 53 9.74 10.71 5.37
CA LEU A 53 8.41 10.14 5.21
C LEU A 53 7.91 9.50 6.52
N PRO A 54 6.59 9.56 6.77
CA PRO A 54 6.01 8.93 7.94
C PRO A 54 6.27 7.42 7.94
N ALA A 55 6.49 6.84 9.11
CA ALA A 55 6.69 5.40 9.27
C ALA A 55 5.41 4.58 9.00
N ARG A 56 4.22 5.21 9.08
CA ARG A 56 2.92 4.59 8.83
C ARG A 56 1.91 5.62 8.34
N VAL A 57 1.08 5.23 7.39
CA VAL A 57 -0.03 6.03 6.85
C VAL A 57 -1.30 5.18 6.88
N ALA A 58 -2.42 5.79 7.28
CA ALA A 58 -3.74 5.16 7.14
C ALA A 58 -4.15 5.24 5.66
N PHE A 59 -4.48 4.10 5.06
CA PHE A 59 -4.72 4.02 3.62
C PHE A 59 -6.22 3.97 3.27
N ALA A 60 -6.96 3.05 3.91
CA ALA A 60 -8.39 2.88 3.74
C ALA A 60 -9.02 2.44 5.09
N PRO A 61 -10.35 2.61 5.27
CA PRO A 61 -11.07 2.08 6.42
C PRO A 61 -11.01 0.55 6.48
N GLY A 62 -10.80 -0.03 7.67
CA GLY A 62 -10.71 -1.47 7.90
C GLY A 62 -9.81 -1.88 9.07
#